data_AF-A0A9D8RJH0-F1
#
_entry.id   AF-A0A9D8RJH0-F1
#
_cell.length_a   1.000
_cell.length_b   1.000
_cell.length_c   1.000
_cell.angle_alpha   90.00
_cell.angle_beta   90.00
_cell.angle_gamma   90.00
#
_symmetry.space_group_name_H-M   'P 1'
#
loop_
_entity.id
_entity.type
_entity.pdbx_description
1 polymer ?
#
loop_
_entity_poly.entity_id
_entity_poly.type
_entity_poly.pdbx_seq_one_letter_code
_entity_poly.pdbx_strand_id
1 'polypeptide(L)'
;MPKAMQYTKGSIIYFEGDRDERVFIMQQGAVLLSSTDIETGQAVAEQVKSGEFFGVKSALGHFAREETATALVPTIAVALTVQEFEILVSNNKQLIMKMLRVFSNQLRQIHKKTESILNNVSVDQQSGMLSVAQSFYEDEQFRSACDVYLKFLTRYPNTPRKEEVAKLYTEAKIKNERLKAANKLSAPVESAEGSSSSLKIFSLPAFERFAKEYEPGQVIIAEYEPGDCFYLIQSGRVQLVKSVNGTLKNLDILKPGEFFGEMAILDNSPRSATCMASGYVKCLEFNKENFELLITGNPQIALVLLKLFCKRIYDQKRRFRILVVKDLQARLADVFLMLDEMNPTMNPAEKARRFNVTISDMAHWSGLSLEVTHEEINKLIEKRKIEMYDNYIIVNNIVDMKRMYDTRSGNAIR
;
A
#
# COMPACT_ATOMS: atom_id res chain seq x y z
N MET A 1 30.36 -13.19 -7.59
CA MET A 1 30.25 -13.45 -9.03
C MET A 1 29.01 -14.30 -9.21
N PRO A 2 28.06 -13.86 -10.06
CA PRO A 2 26.81 -14.56 -10.27
C PRO A 2 27.04 -16.02 -10.64
N LYS A 3 26.32 -16.94 -9.99
CA LYS A 3 26.49 -18.38 -10.25
C LYS A 3 25.39 -18.85 -11.19
N ALA A 4 25.77 -19.34 -12.36
CA ALA A 4 24.86 -20.07 -13.23
C ALA A 4 24.51 -21.42 -12.58
N MET A 5 23.22 -21.66 -12.38
CA MET A 5 22.68 -22.89 -11.82
C MET A 5 21.94 -23.66 -12.92
N GLN A 6 22.23 -24.96 -13.01
CA GLN A 6 21.58 -25.85 -13.97
C GLN A 6 20.54 -26.68 -13.24
N TYR A 7 19.35 -26.75 -13.84
CA TYR A 7 18.20 -27.49 -13.31
C TYR A 7 17.73 -28.49 -14.37
N THR A 8 17.49 -29.72 -13.96
CA THR A 8 16.84 -30.73 -14.81
C THR A 8 15.33 -30.47 -14.83
N LYS A 9 14.62 -30.99 -15.84
CA LYS A 9 13.16 -30.90 -15.92
C LYS A 9 12.52 -31.46 -14.64
N GLY A 10 11.56 -30.71 -14.09
CA GLY A 10 10.85 -31.04 -12.85
C GLY A 10 11.56 -30.57 -11.57
N SER A 11 12.78 -30.03 -11.67
CA SER A 11 13.48 -29.48 -10.50
C SER A 11 12.74 -28.29 -9.91
N ILE A 12 12.56 -28.29 -8.59
CA ILE A 12 12.04 -27.14 -7.85
C ILE A 12 13.21 -26.24 -7.48
N ILE A 13 13.12 -24.97 -7.86
CA ILE A 13 14.15 -23.96 -7.61
C ILE A 13 13.96 -23.39 -6.20
N TYR A 14 12.72 -23.13 -5.80
CA TYR A 14 12.29 -22.80 -4.44
C TYR A 14 10.81 -23.09 -4.27
N PHE A 15 10.37 -23.28 -3.02
CA PHE A 15 8.97 -23.47 -2.66
C PHE A 15 8.31 -22.16 -2.21
N GLU A 16 6.99 -22.08 -2.39
CA GLU A 16 6.18 -21.06 -1.72
C GLU A 16 6.39 -21.14 -0.20
N GLY A 17 6.55 -19.99 0.46
CA GLY A 17 6.85 -19.91 1.89
C GLY A 17 8.34 -19.93 2.25
N ASP A 18 9.24 -20.33 1.33
CA ASP A 18 10.68 -20.29 1.59
C ASP A 18 11.18 -18.87 1.85
N ARG A 19 12.17 -18.73 2.74
CA ARG A 19 12.93 -17.48 2.91
C ARG A 19 14.24 -17.59 2.18
N ASP A 20 14.22 -17.20 0.90
CA ASP A 20 15.40 -17.13 0.05
C ASP A 20 15.53 -15.72 -0.51
N GLU A 21 16.68 -15.09 -0.27
CA GLU A 21 16.97 -13.71 -0.65
C GLU A 21 17.63 -13.59 -2.04
N ARG A 22 17.78 -14.70 -2.76
CA ARG A 22 18.35 -14.67 -4.11
C ARG A 22 17.33 -14.18 -5.13
N VAL A 23 17.83 -13.41 -6.09
CA VAL A 23 17.11 -13.08 -7.33
C VAL A 23 17.63 -13.98 -8.44
N PHE A 24 16.73 -14.47 -9.30
CA PHE A 24 17.13 -15.33 -10.40
C PHE A 24 16.86 -14.64 -11.73
N ILE A 25 17.82 -14.73 -12.66
CA ILE A 25 17.64 -14.37 -14.06
C ILE A 25 17.62 -15.64 -14.90
N MET A 26 16.60 -15.80 -15.71
CA MET A 26 16.52 -16.90 -16.67
C MET A 26 17.51 -16.67 -17.81
N GLN A 27 18.42 -17.61 -18.04
CA GLN A 27 19.35 -17.57 -19.17
C GLN A 27 18.87 -18.48 -20.30
N GLN A 28 18.47 -19.71 -19.99
CA GLN A 28 17.98 -20.69 -20.96
C GLN A 28 16.92 -21.60 -20.32
N GLY A 29 15.96 -22.08 -21.12
CA GLY A 29 14.89 -22.96 -20.66
C GLY A 29 13.62 -22.21 -20.28
N ALA A 30 12.84 -22.77 -19.36
CA ALA A 30 11.57 -22.22 -18.92
C ALA A 30 11.26 -22.63 -17.48
N VAL A 31 10.80 -21.67 -16.69
CA VAL A 31 10.35 -21.88 -15.30
C VAL A 31 8.86 -21.57 -15.22
N LEU A 32 8.13 -22.41 -14.49
CA LEU A 32 6.75 -22.17 -14.10
C LEU A 32 6.72 -21.67 -12.66
N LEU A 33 6.15 -20.49 -12.45
CA LEU A 33 5.80 -19.98 -11.12
C LEU A 33 4.36 -20.39 -10.85
N SER A 34 4.15 -21.20 -9.83
CA SER A 34 2.83 -21.68 -9.41
C SER A 34 2.46 -21.08 -8.05
N SER A 35 1.26 -20.53 -7.94
CA SER A 35 0.73 -19.95 -6.70
C SER A 35 -0.79 -20.14 -6.65
N THR A 36 -1.42 -19.72 -5.56
CA THR A 36 -2.88 -19.73 -5.42
C THR A 36 -3.42 -18.31 -5.59
N ASP A 37 -4.41 -18.12 -6.46
CA ASP A 37 -5.09 -16.85 -6.62
C ASP A 37 -5.82 -16.47 -5.33
N ILE A 38 -5.62 -15.23 -4.87
CA ILE A 38 -6.14 -14.77 -3.58
C ILE A 38 -7.68 -14.68 -3.60
N GLU A 39 -8.31 -14.40 -4.74
CA GLU A 39 -9.77 -14.22 -4.85
C GLU A 39 -10.50 -15.55 -5.01
N THR A 40 -10.01 -16.37 -5.92
CA THR A 40 -10.70 -17.59 -6.38
C THR A 40 -10.22 -18.84 -5.66
N GLY A 41 -9.04 -18.81 -5.04
CA GLY A 41 -8.40 -19.99 -4.46
C GLY A 41 -7.91 -21.00 -5.51
N GLN A 42 -7.92 -20.64 -6.80
CA GLN A 42 -7.49 -21.53 -7.88
C GLN A 42 -5.98 -21.43 -8.10
N ALA A 43 -5.38 -22.52 -8.59
CA ALA A 43 -3.98 -22.53 -8.98
C ALA A 43 -3.74 -21.59 -10.17
N VAL A 44 -2.81 -20.66 -10.00
CA VAL A 44 -2.32 -19.75 -11.04
C VAL A 44 -0.92 -20.16 -11.41
N ALA A 45 -0.63 -20.12 -12.71
CA ALA A 45 0.68 -20.42 -13.23
C ALA A 45 1.16 -19.34 -14.20
N GLU A 46 2.36 -18.83 -13.97
CA GLU A 46 3.04 -17.87 -14.85
C GLU A 46 4.34 -18.48 -15.37
N GLN A 47 4.61 -18.34 -16.66
CA GLN A 47 5.83 -18.87 -17.27
C GLN A 47 6.88 -17.76 -17.40
N VAL A 48 8.07 -18.02 -16.87
CA VAL A 48 9.25 -17.16 -16.97
C VAL A 48 10.12 -17.62 -18.14
N LYS A 49 10.44 -16.68 -19.04
CA LYS A 49 11.23 -16.90 -20.25
C LYS A 49 12.67 -16.41 -20.09
N SER A 50 13.53 -16.78 -21.03
CA SER A 50 14.91 -16.27 -21.08
C SER A 50 14.94 -14.73 -21.06
N GLY A 51 15.83 -14.17 -20.24
CA GLY A 51 15.98 -12.74 -19.99
C GLY A 51 15.07 -12.18 -18.88
N GLU A 52 14.10 -12.94 -18.38
CA GLU A 52 13.19 -12.49 -17.32
C GLU A 52 13.71 -12.84 -15.92
N PHE A 53 13.26 -12.06 -14.95
CA PHE A 53 13.64 -12.19 -13.55
C PHE A 53 12.50 -12.87 -12.77
N PHE A 54 12.85 -13.66 -11.76
CA PHE A 54 11.88 -14.21 -10.81
C PHE A 54 12.45 -14.23 -9.39
N GLY A 55 11.57 -14.24 -8.39
CA GLY A 55 11.94 -14.12 -6.98
C GLY A 55 12.37 -12.71 -6.54
N VAL A 56 12.16 -11.67 -7.37
CA VAL A 56 12.61 -10.30 -7.08
C VAL A 56 11.93 -9.71 -5.84
N LYS A 57 10.60 -9.80 -5.74
CA LYS A 57 9.83 -9.15 -4.66
C LYS A 57 10.21 -9.69 -3.28
N SER A 58 10.23 -11.02 -3.13
CA SER A 58 10.61 -11.69 -1.90
C SER A 58 12.05 -11.37 -1.50
N ALA A 59 12.98 -11.35 -2.46
CA ALA A 59 14.38 -11.04 -2.20
C ALA A 59 14.60 -9.58 -1.75
N LEU A 60 14.04 -8.60 -2.49
CA LEU A 60 14.21 -7.18 -2.18
C LEU A 60 13.44 -6.73 -0.93
N GLY A 61 12.31 -7.38 -0.66
CA GLY A 61 11.47 -7.08 0.49
C GLY A 61 11.77 -7.91 1.74
N HIS A 62 12.66 -8.90 1.63
CA HIS A 62 12.93 -9.89 2.69
C HIS A 62 11.67 -10.64 3.16
N PHE A 63 10.80 -10.97 2.20
CA PHE A 63 9.56 -11.70 2.45
C PHE A 63 9.71 -13.17 2.05
N ALA A 64 8.78 -14.01 2.52
CA ALA A 64 8.67 -15.38 2.01
C ALA A 64 8.34 -15.40 0.50
N ARG A 65 8.69 -16.49 -0.18
CA ARG A 65 8.29 -16.73 -1.58
C ARG A 65 6.77 -16.78 -1.68
N GLU A 66 6.21 -16.05 -2.66
CA GLU A 66 4.76 -16.04 -2.95
C GLU A 66 4.34 -17.18 -3.90
N GLU A 67 5.31 -17.91 -4.45
CA GLU A 67 5.09 -18.91 -5.48
C GLU A 67 6.12 -20.04 -5.37
N THR A 68 5.81 -21.20 -5.92
CA THR A 68 6.75 -22.30 -6.14
C THR A 68 7.29 -22.22 -7.56
N ALA A 69 8.61 -22.17 -7.71
CA ALA A 69 9.28 -22.09 -9.01
C ALA A 69 9.78 -23.48 -9.46
N THR A 70 9.28 -23.96 -10.60
CA THR A 70 9.61 -25.29 -11.14
C THR A 70 10.17 -25.20 -12.55
N ALA A 71 11.29 -25.88 -12.82
CA ALA A 71 11.87 -25.96 -14.16
C ALA A 71 11.03 -26.90 -15.08
N LEU A 72 10.42 -26.37 -16.14
CA LEU A 72 9.61 -27.15 -17.08
C LEU A 72 10.43 -27.99 -18.06
N VAL A 73 11.65 -27.54 -18.31
CA VAL A 73 12.65 -28.12 -19.22
C VAL A 73 14.03 -27.98 -18.59
N PRO A 74 15.08 -28.65 -19.09
CA PRO A 74 16.45 -28.34 -18.69
C PRO A 74 16.70 -26.83 -18.78
N THR A 75 17.05 -26.24 -17.65
CA THR A 75 17.01 -24.79 -17.44
C THR A 75 18.32 -24.31 -16.84
N ILE A 76 18.79 -23.15 -17.30
CA ILE A 76 19.92 -22.44 -16.72
C ILE A 76 19.40 -21.11 -16.19
N ALA A 77 19.52 -20.91 -14.87
CA ALA A 77 19.19 -19.64 -14.22
C ALA A 77 20.40 -19.12 -13.46
N VAL A 78 20.67 -17.83 -13.57
CA VAL A 78 21.74 -17.16 -12.84
C VAL A 78 21.17 -16.70 -11.49
N ALA A 79 21.70 -17.23 -10.40
CA ALA A 79 21.36 -16.79 -9.06
C ALA A 79 22.23 -15.59 -8.67
N LEU A 80 21.57 -14.52 -8.23
CA LEU A 80 22.15 -13.26 -7.80
C LEU A 80 21.84 -13.03 -6.33
N THR A 81 22.84 -12.54 -5.60
CA THR A 81 22.58 -11.84 -4.33
C THR A 81 21.83 -10.53 -4.59
N VAL A 82 21.18 -9.97 -3.55
CA VAL A 82 20.53 -8.66 -3.65
C VAL A 82 21.53 -7.59 -4.11
N GLN A 83 22.76 -7.61 -3.60
CA GLN A 83 23.80 -6.66 -3.98
C GLN A 83 24.20 -6.78 -5.46
N GLU A 84 24.38 -8.02 -5.96
CA GLU A 84 24.70 -8.25 -7.37
C GLU A 84 23.54 -7.81 -8.29
N PHE A 85 22.30 -8.04 -7.88
CA PHE A 85 21.11 -7.56 -8.59
C PHE A 85 21.05 -6.02 -8.61
N GLU A 86 21.28 -5.36 -7.48
CA GLU A 86 21.27 -3.90 -7.37
C GLU A 86 22.32 -3.25 -8.29
N ILE A 87 23.52 -3.82 -8.36
CA ILE A 87 24.58 -3.37 -9.27
C ILE A 87 24.14 -3.53 -10.73
N LEU A 88 23.57 -4.70 -11.09
CA LEU A 88 23.12 -4.99 -12.44
C LEU A 88 22.03 -4.01 -12.89
N VAL A 89 21.05 -3.76 -12.03
CA VAL A 89 19.91 -2.88 -12.35
C VAL A 89 20.32 -1.40 -12.34
N SER A 90 21.22 -0.99 -11.43
CA SER A 90 21.73 0.39 -11.39
C SER A 90 22.48 0.80 -12.64
N ASN A 91 23.17 -0.16 -13.28
CA ASN A 91 23.93 0.08 -14.52
C ASN A 91 23.04 0.05 -15.77
N ASN A 92 21.76 -0.30 -15.66
CA ASN A 92 20.84 -0.42 -16.79
C ASN A 92 19.54 0.38 -16.56
N LYS A 93 19.55 1.64 -17.01
CA LYS A 93 18.40 2.55 -16.92
C LYS A 93 17.12 1.97 -17.54
N GLN A 94 17.21 1.30 -18.68
CA GLN A 94 16.02 0.76 -19.34
C GLN A 94 15.39 -0.35 -18.51
N LEU A 95 16.21 -1.21 -17.90
CA LEU A 95 15.77 -2.29 -17.03
C LEU A 95 15.10 -1.73 -15.77
N ILE A 96 15.74 -0.81 -15.04
CA ILE A 96 15.17 -0.27 -13.80
C ILE A 96 13.82 0.45 -14.05
N MET A 97 13.73 1.22 -15.14
CA MET A 97 12.48 1.87 -15.54
C MET A 97 11.39 0.86 -15.92
N LYS A 98 11.74 -0.22 -16.63
CA LYS A 98 10.81 -1.30 -16.95
C LYS A 98 10.30 -1.96 -15.67
N MET A 99 11.16 -2.25 -14.71
CA MET A 99 10.78 -2.86 -13.43
C MET A 99 9.87 -1.97 -12.60
N LEU A 100 10.17 -0.66 -12.50
CA LEU A 100 9.31 0.30 -11.79
C LEU A 100 7.91 0.36 -12.42
N ARG A 101 7.79 0.35 -13.75
CA ARG A 101 6.49 0.30 -14.43
C ARG A 101 5.72 -0.99 -14.14
N VAL A 102 6.40 -2.15 -14.18
CA VAL A 102 5.78 -3.44 -13.88
C VAL A 102 5.24 -3.46 -12.44
N PHE A 103 6.03 -3.01 -11.47
CA PHE A 103 5.60 -3.00 -10.06
C PHE A 103 4.50 -1.96 -9.79
N SER A 104 4.57 -0.78 -10.41
CA SER A 104 3.49 0.21 -10.37
C SER A 104 2.17 -0.39 -10.89
N ASN A 105 2.21 -1.09 -12.02
CA ASN A 105 1.04 -1.74 -12.60
C ASN A 105 0.49 -2.85 -11.70
N GLN A 106 1.36 -3.68 -11.09
CA GLN A 106 0.94 -4.72 -10.14
C GLN A 106 0.25 -4.10 -8.92
N LEU A 107 0.83 -3.05 -8.33
CA LEU A 107 0.22 -2.35 -7.19
C LEU A 107 -1.14 -1.76 -7.56
N ARG A 108 -1.26 -1.17 -8.76
CA ARG A 108 -2.53 -0.64 -9.26
C ARG A 108 -3.59 -1.73 -9.46
N GLN A 109 -3.20 -2.89 -9.96
CA GLN A 109 -4.12 -4.02 -10.11
C GLN A 109 -4.66 -4.46 -8.76
N ILE A 110 -3.82 -4.50 -7.71
CA ILE A 110 -4.26 -4.78 -6.35
C ILE A 110 -5.24 -3.71 -5.87
N HIS A 111 -4.94 -2.41 -6.04
CA HIS A 111 -5.89 -1.34 -5.68
C HIS A 111 -7.25 -1.51 -6.36
N LYS A 112 -7.27 -1.84 -7.66
CA LYS A 112 -8.52 -2.06 -8.42
C LYS A 112 -9.28 -3.29 -7.94
N LYS A 113 -8.59 -4.38 -7.60
CA LYS A 113 -9.21 -5.59 -7.04
C LYS A 113 -9.79 -5.30 -5.66
N THR A 114 -9.04 -4.66 -4.78
CA THR A 114 -9.53 -4.20 -3.46
C THR A 114 -10.76 -3.31 -3.62
N GLU A 115 -10.72 -2.37 -4.57
CA GLU A 115 -11.87 -1.52 -4.89
C GLU A 115 -13.06 -2.33 -5.39
N SER A 116 -12.87 -3.29 -6.30
CA SER A 116 -13.99 -4.11 -6.82
C SER A 116 -14.63 -5.00 -5.76
N ILE A 117 -13.91 -5.40 -4.72
CA ILE A 117 -14.48 -6.16 -3.60
C ILE A 117 -15.28 -5.23 -2.68
N LEU A 118 -14.80 -4.00 -2.50
CA LEU A 118 -15.42 -3.07 -1.58
C LEU A 118 -16.53 -2.22 -2.22
N ASN A 119 -16.43 -1.88 -3.51
CA ASN A 119 -17.31 -1.01 -4.28
C ASN A 119 -17.95 -1.78 -5.45
N ASN A 120 -19.25 -1.54 -5.68
CA ASN A 120 -19.99 -2.13 -6.81
C ASN A 120 -20.15 -1.20 -8.03
N VAL A 121 -19.57 0.00 -8.01
CA VAL A 121 -19.81 1.02 -9.05
C VAL A 121 -18.50 1.49 -9.66
N SER A 122 -18.37 1.31 -10.99
CA SER A 122 -17.32 1.95 -11.79
C SER A 122 -17.70 3.41 -12.05
N VAL A 123 -16.85 4.34 -11.64
CA VAL A 123 -17.11 5.78 -11.75
C VAL A 123 -16.09 6.41 -12.72
N ASP A 124 -16.54 7.35 -13.55
CA ASP A 124 -15.63 8.14 -14.38
C ASP A 124 -14.76 9.07 -13.51
N GLN A 125 -13.71 9.64 -14.11
CA GLN A 125 -12.72 10.43 -13.39
C GLN A 125 -13.30 11.66 -12.66
N GLN A 126 -14.18 12.40 -13.32
CA GLN A 126 -14.76 13.61 -12.74
C GLN A 126 -15.75 13.25 -11.64
N SER A 127 -16.63 12.28 -11.89
CA SER A 127 -17.58 11.81 -10.89
C SER A 127 -16.88 11.16 -9.69
N GLY A 128 -15.75 10.48 -9.91
CA GLY A 128 -14.92 9.88 -8.87
C GLY A 128 -14.33 10.94 -7.95
N MET A 129 -13.73 12.01 -8.50
CA MET A 129 -13.23 13.13 -7.69
C MET A 129 -14.34 13.77 -6.84
N LEU A 130 -15.55 13.88 -7.38
CA LEU A 130 -16.68 14.46 -6.64
C LEU A 130 -17.21 13.52 -5.55
N SER A 131 -17.21 12.21 -5.79
CA SER A 131 -17.52 11.22 -4.75
C SER A 131 -16.52 11.27 -3.60
N VAL A 132 -15.24 11.48 -3.90
CA VAL A 132 -14.19 11.67 -2.88
C VAL A 132 -14.45 12.93 -2.06
N ALA A 133 -14.74 14.06 -2.70
CA ALA A 133 -15.06 15.31 -2.01
C ALA A 133 -16.30 15.15 -1.10
N GLN A 134 -17.33 14.45 -1.59
CA GLN A 134 -18.54 14.15 -0.83
C GLN A 134 -18.25 13.28 0.39
N SER A 135 -17.38 12.27 0.25
CA SER A 135 -16.99 11.40 1.37
C SER A 135 -16.29 12.19 2.49
N PHE A 136 -15.41 13.13 2.13
CA PHE A 136 -14.80 14.06 3.11
C PHE A 136 -15.82 14.99 3.75
N TYR A 137 -16.81 15.45 2.98
CA TYR A 137 -17.86 16.32 3.50
C TYR A 137 -18.76 15.59 4.51
N GLU A 138 -19.12 14.35 4.22
CA GLU A 138 -19.93 13.48 5.08
C GLU A 138 -19.19 13.09 6.36
N ASP A 139 -17.87 12.90 6.29
CA ASP A 139 -16.99 12.67 7.45
C ASP A 139 -16.61 13.96 8.20
N GLU A 140 -17.27 15.10 7.90
CA GLU A 140 -17.03 16.42 8.48
C GLU A 140 -15.61 16.99 8.29
N GLN A 141 -14.81 16.39 7.41
CA GLN A 141 -13.48 16.85 7.00
C GLN A 141 -13.59 17.97 5.95
N PHE A 142 -14.26 19.07 6.30
CA PHE A 142 -14.62 20.14 5.36
C PHE A 142 -13.42 20.80 4.68
N ARG A 143 -12.27 20.90 5.37
CA ARG A 143 -11.02 21.39 4.77
C ARG A 143 -10.61 20.54 3.56
N SER A 144 -10.58 19.23 3.76
CA SER A 144 -10.17 18.26 2.76
C SER A 144 -11.16 18.24 1.59
N ALA A 145 -12.46 18.34 1.87
CA ALA A 145 -13.49 18.52 0.84
C ALA A 145 -13.25 19.79 0.00
N CYS A 146 -12.97 20.94 0.64
CA CYS A 146 -12.63 22.18 -0.06
C CYS A 146 -11.44 22.02 -1.01
N ASP A 147 -10.37 21.36 -0.55
CA ASP A 147 -9.16 21.14 -1.35
C ASP A 147 -9.47 20.28 -2.59
N VAL A 148 -10.28 19.23 -2.45
CA VAL A 148 -10.68 18.37 -3.58
C VAL A 148 -11.53 19.15 -4.58
N TYR A 149 -12.50 19.96 -4.13
CA TYR A 149 -13.29 20.81 -5.02
C TYR A 149 -12.43 21.85 -5.76
N LEU A 150 -11.48 22.49 -5.07
CA LEU A 150 -10.58 23.47 -5.68
C LEU A 150 -9.69 22.82 -6.75
N LYS A 151 -9.17 21.62 -6.46
CA LYS A 151 -8.42 20.81 -7.43
C LYS A 151 -9.27 20.46 -8.64
N PHE A 152 -10.52 20.01 -8.43
CA PHE A 152 -11.45 19.72 -9.51
C PHE A 152 -11.66 20.94 -10.43
N LEU A 153 -11.97 22.09 -9.86
CA LEU A 153 -12.20 23.34 -10.62
C LEU A 153 -10.96 23.80 -11.39
N THR A 154 -9.78 23.55 -10.84
CA THR A 154 -8.49 23.89 -11.46
C THR A 154 -8.16 22.95 -12.62
N ARG A 155 -8.41 21.64 -12.46
CA ARG A 155 -8.12 20.62 -13.48
C ARG A 155 -9.16 20.59 -14.60
N TYR A 156 -10.41 20.95 -14.31
CA TYR A 156 -11.52 20.93 -15.26
C TYR A 156 -12.20 22.30 -15.40
N PRO A 157 -11.50 23.35 -15.87
CA PRO A 157 -12.02 24.72 -15.91
C PRO A 157 -13.23 24.91 -16.84
N ASN A 158 -13.43 23.98 -17.80
CA ASN A 158 -14.46 23.99 -18.83
C ASN A 158 -15.54 22.91 -18.62
N THR A 159 -15.61 22.28 -17.45
CA THR A 159 -16.65 21.27 -17.15
C THR A 159 -18.05 21.89 -17.04
N PRO A 160 -19.11 21.23 -17.54
CA PRO A 160 -20.49 21.69 -17.33
C PRO A 160 -20.90 21.75 -15.85
N ARG A 161 -20.18 21.03 -14.97
CA ARG A 161 -20.45 20.98 -13.53
C ARG A 161 -19.79 22.11 -12.73
N LYS A 162 -19.16 23.09 -13.39
CA LYS A 162 -18.36 24.14 -12.73
C LYS A 162 -19.17 24.94 -11.70
N GLU A 163 -20.37 25.37 -12.05
CA GLU A 163 -21.23 26.17 -11.17
C GLU A 163 -21.74 25.37 -9.96
N GLU A 164 -22.13 24.11 -10.19
CA GLU A 164 -22.51 23.16 -9.15
C GLU A 164 -21.37 22.98 -8.13
N VAL A 165 -20.16 22.68 -8.62
CA VAL A 165 -19.00 22.43 -7.76
C VAL A 165 -18.54 23.70 -7.03
N ALA A 166 -18.64 24.87 -7.65
CA ALA A 166 -18.33 26.14 -7.00
C ALA A 166 -19.28 26.44 -5.81
N LYS A 167 -20.56 26.06 -5.92
CA LYS A 167 -21.52 26.15 -4.80
C LYS A 167 -21.13 25.20 -3.67
N LEU A 168 -20.87 23.93 -3.98
CA LEU A 168 -20.43 22.93 -3.00
C LEU A 168 -19.14 23.34 -2.27
N TYR A 169 -18.16 23.89 -3.00
CA TYR A 169 -16.95 24.47 -2.43
C TYR A 169 -17.25 25.59 -1.43
N THR A 170 -18.16 26.50 -1.79
CA THR A 170 -18.54 27.63 -0.94
C THR A 170 -19.23 27.15 0.34
N GLU A 171 -20.13 26.17 0.23
CA GLU A 171 -20.80 25.56 1.38
C GLU A 171 -19.81 24.86 2.32
N ALA A 172 -18.91 24.03 1.77
CA ALA A 172 -17.86 23.36 2.54
C ALA A 172 -16.93 24.38 3.23
N LYS A 173 -16.60 25.48 2.54
CA LYS A 173 -15.76 26.55 3.08
C LYS A 173 -16.41 27.23 4.28
N ILE A 174 -17.70 27.57 4.19
CA ILE A 174 -18.45 28.17 5.31
C ILE A 174 -18.47 27.22 6.52
N LYS A 175 -18.70 25.91 6.30
CA LYS A 175 -18.66 24.92 7.38
C LYS A 175 -17.28 24.78 8.01
N ASN A 176 -16.22 24.74 7.21
CA ASN A 176 -14.84 24.70 7.68
C ASN A 176 -14.48 25.93 8.54
N GLU A 177 -14.90 27.14 8.12
CA GLU A 177 -14.66 28.37 8.89
C GLU A 177 -15.38 28.35 10.25
N ARG A 178 -16.63 27.85 10.29
CA ARG A 178 -17.38 27.65 11.53
C ARG A 178 -16.69 26.65 12.46
N LEU A 179 -16.24 25.52 11.93
CA LEU A 179 -15.55 24.48 12.70
C LEU A 179 -14.20 24.99 13.26
N LYS A 180 -13.43 25.74 12.45
CA LYS A 180 -12.21 26.41 12.91
C LYS A 180 -12.45 27.42 14.02
N ALA A 181 -13.56 28.17 13.97
CA ALA A 181 -13.92 29.11 15.03
C ALA A 181 -14.26 28.39 16.35
N ALA A 182 -14.92 27.23 16.29
CA ALA A 182 -15.25 26.41 17.45
C ALA A 182 -14.00 25.76 18.10
N ASN A 183 -13.05 25.28 17.30
CA ASN A 183 -11.88 24.54 17.78
C ASN A 183 -10.73 25.40 18.32
N LYS A 184 -10.77 26.74 18.19
CA LYS A 184 -9.75 27.66 18.75
C LYS A 184 -9.67 27.67 20.28
N LEU A 185 -10.53 26.93 20.99
CA LEU A 185 -10.55 26.83 22.46
C LEU A 185 -9.76 25.66 23.06
N SER A 186 -9.07 24.83 22.28
CA SER A 186 -8.25 23.74 22.83
C SER A 186 -7.05 23.41 21.94
N ALA A 187 -5.83 23.70 22.41
CA ALA A 187 -4.60 23.14 21.84
C ALA A 187 -3.65 22.72 22.97
N PRO A 188 -2.97 21.57 22.80
CA PRO A 188 -1.52 21.65 22.76
C PRO A 188 -0.89 20.92 21.57
N VAL A 189 0.37 21.33 21.34
CA VAL A 189 1.32 20.93 20.31
C VAL A 189 2.14 19.74 20.78
N GLU A 190 2.46 18.78 19.90
CA GLU A 190 3.64 17.94 20.06
C GLU A 190 4.32 17.66 18.71
N SER A 191 5.63 17.90 18.70
CA SER A 191 6.60 17.51 17.68
C SER A 191 7.26 16.20 18.09
N ALA A 192 7.57 15.34 17.12
CA ALA A 192 8.48 14.22 17.33
C ALA A 192 9.38 13.99 16.12
N GLU A 193 10.68 13.97 16.42
CA GLU A 193 11.81 13.76 15.54
C GLU A 193 11.94 12.32 15.06
N GLY A 194 12.68 12.15 13.96
CA GLY A 194 13.17 10.86 13.50
C GLY A 194 13.79 11.00 12.10
N SER A 195 15.08 11.36 12.04
CA SER A 195 15.79 11.38 10.76
C SER A 195 16.19 9.96 10.37
N SER A 196 15.74 9.52 9.18
CA SER A 196 16.23 8.31 8.53
C SER A 196 17.44 8.64 7.66
N SER A 197 18.49 7.82 7.74
CA SER A 197 19.80 7.99 7.11
C SER A 197 19.78 8.02 5.57
N SER A 198 18.64 7.72 4.94
CA SER A 198 18.46 7.74 3.48
C SER A 198 18.25 9.15 2.89
N LEU A 199 18.00 10.16 3.73
CA LEU A 199 17.63 11.52 3.30
C LEU A 199 18.81 12.42 2.90
N LYS A 200 20.07 12.01 3.11
CA LYS A 200 21.25 12.88 2.86
C LYS A 200 21.38 13.35 1.40
N ILE A 201 20.85 12.59 0.44
CA ILE A 201 20.88 12.95 -0.97
C ILE A 201 19.90 14.10 -1.29
N PHE A 202 18.79 14.19 -0.55
CA PHE A 202 17.72 15.16 -0.78
C PHE A 202 17.74 16.35 0.18
N SER A 203 18.74 16.43 1.06
CA SER A 203 18.98 17.57 1.95
C SER A 203 19.87 18.65 1.32
N LEU A 204 20.18 18.55 0.02
CA LEU A 204 21.00 19.54 -0.68
C LEU A 204 20.19 20.81 -0.99
N PRO A 205 20.77 22.02 -0.86
CA PRO A 205 20.08 23.29 -1.14
C PRO A 205 19.43 23.35 -2.53
N ALA A 206 19.98 22.61 -3.50
CA ALA A 206 19.46 22.52 -4.87
C ALA A 206 18.04 21.92 -4.94
N PHE A 207 17.62 21.15 -3.94
CA PHE A 207 16.29 20.55 -3.88
C PHE A 207 15.26 21.42 -3.17
N GLU A 208 15.68 22.44 -2.43
CA GLU A 208 14.78 23.30 -1.65
C GLU A 208 13.78 24.05 -2.55
N ARG A 209 14.15 24.33 -3.81
CA ARG A 209 13.25 24.91 -4.82
C ARG A 209 12.03 24.04 -5.16
N PHE A 210 12.09 22.75 -4.85
CA PHE A 210 10.99 21.80 -5.03
C PHE A 210 10.15 21.62 -3.77
N ALA A 211 10.53 22.26 -2.66
CA ALA A 211 9.83 22.10 -1.40
C ALA A 211 8.41 22.68 -1.44
N LYS A 212 7.47 21.92 -0.90
CA LYS A 212 6.07 22.28 -0.68
C LYS A 212 5.71 21.93 0.76
N GLU A 213 5.00 22.83 1.42
CA GLU A 213 4.53 22.66 2.79
C GLU A 213 3.01 22.55 2.81
N TYR A 214 2.51 21.67 3.67
CA TYR A 214 1.10 21.36 3.81
C TYR A 214 0.72 21.37 5.29
N GLU A 215 -0.43 21.97 5.58
CA GLU A 215 -0.99 22.00 6.93
C GLU A 215 -1.79 20.72 7.25
N PRO A 216 -2.05 20.43 8.53
CA PRO A 216 -2.88 19.29 8.92
C PRO A 216 -4.23 19.27 8.20
N GLY A 217 -4.59 18.11 7.65
CA GLY A 217 -5.84 17.86 6.92
C GLY A 217 -5.85 18.36 5.47
N GLN A 218 -4.76 18.96 4.98
CA GLN A 218 -4.70 19.45 3.60
C GLN A 218 -4.52 18.30 2.61
N VAL A 219 -5.32 18.28 1.54
CA VAL A 219 -5.22 17.26 0.49
C VAL A 219 -4.10 17.61 -0.50
N ILE A 220 -3.08 16.76 -0.57
CA ILE A 220 -1.91 16.93 -1.44
C ILE A 220 -2.25 16.46 -2.86
N ILE A 221 -2.78 15.24 -2.99
CA ILE A 221 -3.31 14.68 -4.24
C ILE A 221 -4.67 14.05 -3.98
N ALA A 222 -5.62 14.22 -4.90
CA ALA A 222 -6.95 13.61 -4.77
C ALA A 222 -7.02 12.33 -5.62
N GLU A 223 -7.72 11.31 -5.12
CA GLU A 223 -8.07 10.14 -5.92
C GLU A 223 -8.83 10.55 -7.19
N TYR A 224 -8.59 9.83 -8.29
CA TYR A 224 -9.04 10.15 -9.64
C TYR A 224 -8.47 11.45 -10.24
N GLU A 225 -7.69 12.27 -9.53
CA GLU A 225 -7.01 13.43 -10.15
C GLU A 225 -6.04 12.96 -11.27
N PRO A 226 -5.86 13.69 -12.38
CA PRO A 226 -4.73 13.48 -13.26
C PRO A 226 -3.41 13.63 -12.50
N GLY A 227 -2.45 12.72 -12.71
CA GLY A 227 -1.15 12.77 -12.02
C GLY A 227 0.00 13.12 -12.94
N ASP A 228 0.58 14.30 -12.74
CA ASP A 228 1.72 14.86 -13.48
C ASP A 228 2.99 15.03 -12.62
N CYS A 229 2.84 14.95 -11.30
CA CYS A 229 3.91 15.07 -10.32
C CYS A 229 3.93 13.92 -9.30
N PHE A 230 5.04 13.76 -8.61
CA PHE A 230 5.20 12.85 -7.48
C PHE A 230 5.95 13.58 -6.37
N TYR A 231 5.89 13.01 -5.18
CA TYR A 231 6.35 13.67 -3.97
C TYR A 231 7.29 12.77 -3.18
N LEU A 232 8.29 13.38 -2.55
CA LEU A 232 9.13 12.76 -1.51
C LEU A 232 8.89 13.47 -0.19
N ILE A 233 8.53 12.74 0.85
CA ILE A 233 8.29 13.31 2.19
C ILE A 233 9.64 13.63 2.85
N GLN A 234 9.87 14.90 3.18
CA GLN A 234 11.04 15.33 3.96
C GLN A 234 10.75 15.31 5.47
N SER A 235 9.56 15.76 5.87
CA SER A 235 9.11 15.75 7.27
C SER A 235 7.59 15.65 7.37
N GLY A 236 7.09 15.24 8.54
CA GLY A 236 5.67 14.98 8.77
C GLY A 236 5.22 13.60 8.30
N ARG A 237 3.89 13.38 8.25
CA ARG A 237 3.28 12.13 7.80
C ARG A 237 2.18 12.38 6.78
N VAL A 238 2.05 11.50 5.80
CA VAL A 238 1.01 11.59 4.77
C VAL A 238 0.10 10.39 4.87
N GLN A 239 -1.19 10.64 5.12
CA GLN A 239 -2.21 9.62 5.20
C GLN A 239 -2.75 9.32 3.79
N LEU A 240 -2.72 8.06 3.39
CA LEU A 240 -3.34 7.58 2.16
C LEU A 240 -4.75 7.13 2.49
N VAL A 241 -5.74 7.70 1.81
CA VAL A 241 -7.14 7.37 1.99
C VAL A 241 -7.80 7.10 0.65
N LYS A 242 -8.80 6.24 0.64
CA LYS A 242 -9.61 5.90 -0.52
C LYS A 242 -11.08 6.03 -0.19
N SER A 243 -11.87 6.57 -1.11
CA SER A 243 -13.33 6.57 -0.95
C SER A 243 -13.91 5.22 -1.38
N VAL A 244 -14.67 4.61 -0.47
CA VAL A 244 -15.29 3.30 -0.65
C VAL A 244 -16.73 3.38 -0.19
N ASN A 245 -17.69 3.29 -1.12
CA ASN A 245 -19.12 3.45 -0.89
C ASN A 245 -19.47 4.69 -0.03
N GLY A 246 -18.85 5.83 -0.34
CA GLY A 246 -19.05 7.10 0.41
C GLY A 246 -18.28 7.18 1.73
N THR A 247 -17.64 6.10 2.18
CA THR A 247 -16.83 6.10 3.41
C THR A 247 -15.34 6.22 3.09
N LEU A 248 -14.62 7.07 3.82
CA LEU A 248 -13.16 7.14 3.72
C LEU A 248 -12.51 5.94 4.41
N LYS A 249 -11.63 5.24 3.70
CA LYS A 249 -10.85 4.12 4.20
C LYS A 249 -9.37 4.46 4.18
N ASN A 250 -8.71 4.33 5.33
CA ASN A 250 -7.27 4.48 5.43
C ASN A 250 -6.55 3.33 4.71
N LEU A 251 -5.71 3.64 3.73
CA LEU A 251 -4.87 2.63 3.11
C LEU A 251 -3.53 2.54 3.83
N ASP A 252 -2.91 3.66 4.17
CA ASP A 252 -1.60 3.65 4.82
C ASP A 252 -1.24 5.01 5.44
N ILE A 253 -0.16 5.06 6.23
CA ILE A 253 0.46 6.31 6.70
C ILE A 253 1.93 6.31 6.30
N LEU A 254 2.26 7.17 5.34
CA LEU A 254 3.62 7.35 4.84
C LEU A 254 4.43 8.29 5.74
N LYS A 255 5.73 8.02 5.79
CA LYS A 255 6.71 8.64 6.69
C LYS A 255 7.81 9.35 5.89
N PRO A 256 8.65 10.16 6.56
CA PRO A 256 9.79 10.81 5.91
C PRO A 256 10.70 9.80 5.20
N GLY A 257 11.11 10.14 3.98
CA GLY A 257 11.89 9.28 3.09
C GLY A 257 11.05 8.43 2.13
N GLU A 258 9.73 8.40 2.27
CA GLU A 258 8.85 7.67 1.35
C GLU A 258 8.33 8.56 0.23
N PHE A 259 8.08 7.94 -0.93
CA PHE A 259 7.53 8.59 -2.12
C PHE A 259 6.03 8.35 -2.26
N PHE A 260 5.29 9.28 -2.83
CA PHE A 260 3.89 9.06 -3.22
C PHE A 260 3.53 9.78 -4.51
N GLY A 261 2.49 9.29 -5.19
CA GLY A 261 2.05 9.82 -6.48
C GLY A 261 2.89 9.34 -7.67
N GLU A 262 3.89 8.50 -7.45
CA GLU A 262 4.81 7.98 -8.48
C GLU A 262 4.09 7.13 -9.54
N MET A 263 3.04 6.40 -9.14
CA MET A 263 2.36 5.44 -10.02
C MET A 263 1.77 6.14 -11.25
N ALA A 264 1.11 7.28 -11.06
CA ALA A 264 0.46 8.03 -12.12
C ALA A 264 1.43 8.51 -13.21
N ILE A 265 2.68 8.82 -12.83
CA ILE A 265 3.73 9.21 -13.77
C ILE A 265 4.24 8.00 -14.57
N LEU A 266 4.38 6.86 -13.90
CA LEU A 266 4.95 5.65 -14.49
C LEU A 266 4.03 5.01 -15.53
N ASP A 267 2.71 5.10 -15.33
CA ASP A 267 1.70 4.44 -16.17
C ASP A 267 0.71 5.39 -16.85
N ASN A 268 0.87 6.71 -16.70
CA ASN A 268 -0.02 7.75 -17.23
C ASN A 268 -1.50 7.55 -16.86
N SER A 269 -1.78 6.96 -15.69
CA SER A 269 -3.16 6.76 -15.20
C SER A 269 -3.51 7.76 -14.10
N PRO A 270 -4.81 7.99 -13.81
CA PRO A 270 -5.24 8.83 -12.69
C PRO A 270 -4.68 8.36 -11.34
N ARG A 271 -4.68 9.27 -10.36
CA ARG A 271 -4.34 8.96 -8.96
C ARG A 271 -5.23 7.84 -8.44
N SER A 272 -4.62 6.86 -7.78
CA SER A 272 -5.30 5.65 -7.29
C SER A 272 -5.85 5.77 -5.87
N ALA A 273 -5.46 6.83 -5.16
CA ALA A 273 -5.87 7.15 -3.79
C ALA A 273 -5.64 8.64 -3.52
N THR A 274 -6.29 9.16 -2.47
CA THR A 274 -6.09 10.50 -1.94
C THR A 274 -4.93 10.47 -0.95
N CYS A 275 -4.05 11.47 -0.99
CA CYS A 275 -2.99 11.66 0.00
C CYS A 275 -3.22 12.98 0.74
N MET A 276 -3.31 12.91 2.06
CA MET A 276 -3.60 14.05 2.93
C MET A 276 -2.52 14.22 3.99
N ALA A 277 -2.19 15.45 4.33
CA ALA A 277 -1.22 15.75 5.38
C ALA A 277 -1.78 15.38 6.76
N SER A 278 -1.08 14.48 7.46
CA SER A 278 -1.35 14.11 8.85
C SER A 278 -0.36 14.88 9.74
N GLY A 279 -0.82 16.04 10.21
CA GLY A 279 0.06 17.05 10.81
C GLY A 279 0.66 17.99 9.76
N TYR A 280 1.67 18.78 10.16
CA TYR A 280 2.45 19.59 9.23
C TYR A 280 3.39 18.69 8.41
N VAL A 281 3.40 18.88 7.10
CA VAL A 281 4.17 18.05 6.17
C VAL A 281 5.00 18.94 5.25
N LYS A 282 6.25 18.57 5.06
CA LYS A 282 7.12 19.13 4.02
C LYS A 282 7.47 18.03 3.02
N CYS A 283 7.22 18.28 1.74
CA CYS A 283 7.52 17.36 0.65
C CYS A 283 8.35 18.06 -0.44
N LEU A 284 9.12 17.29 -1.20
CA LEU A 284 9.66 17.73 -2.49
C LEU A 284 8.72 17.30 -3.60
N GLU A 285 8.29 18.24 -4.44
CA GLU A 285 7.44 17.99 -5.61
C GLU A 285 8.26 17.93 -6.89
N PHE A 286 8.10 16.86 -7.65
CA PHE A 286 8.83 16.64 -8.89
C PHE A 286 7.85 16.28 -10.02
N ASN A 287 8.00 16.90 -11.18
CA ASN A 287 7.26 16.52 -12.39
C ASN A 287 7.85 15.26 -13.03
N LYS A 288 7.20 14.79 -14.09
CA LYS A 288 7.61 13.62 -14.86
C LYS A 288 9.02 13.74 -15.46
N GLU A 289 9.39 14.91 -15.98
CA GLU A 289 10.71 15.13 -16.56
C GLU A 289 11.80 15.02 -15.47
N ASN A 290 11.55 15.60 -14.29
CA ASN A 290 12.44 15.51 -13.14
C ASN A 290 12.55 14.06 -12.63
N PHE A 291 11.47 13.26 -12.69
CA PHE A 291 11.52 11.84 -12.31
C PHE A 291 12.56 11.07 -13.12
N GLU A 292 12.53 11.19 -14.44
CA GLU A 292 13.47 10.46 -15.30
C GLU A 292 14.90 10.94 -15.09
N LEU A 293 15.12 12.26 -14.93
CA LEU A 293 16.43 12.82 -14.63
C LEU A 293 16.95 12.36 -13.27
N LEU A 294 16.11 12.33 -12.24
CA LEU A 294 16.48 11.85 -10.90
C LEU A 294 16.90 10.38 -10.90
N ILE A 295 16.13 9.52 -11.58
CA ILE A 295 16.45 8.10 -11.69
C ILE A 295 17.73 7.86 -12.48
N THR A 296 17.94 8.63 -13.55
CA THR A 296 19.12 8.49 -14.41
C THR A 296 20.38 9.01 -13.72
N GLY A 297 20.28 10.16 -13.06
CA GLY A 297 21.40 10.79 -12.36
C GLY A 297 21.75 10.11 -11.04
N ASN A 298 20.79 9.41 -10.43
CA ASN A 298 21.01 8.68 -9.19
C ASN A 298 20.18 7.38 -9.14
N PRO A 299 20.74 6.27 -9.66
CA PRO A 299 20.07 4.96 -9.68
C PRO A 299 19.65 4.44 -8.30
N GLN A 300 20.29 4.92 -7.22
CA GLN A 300 19.94 4.53 -5.85
C GLN A 300 18.52 4.96 -5.48
N ILE A 301 18.05 6.10 -6.00
CA ILE A 301 16.67 6.56 -5.79
C ILE A 301 15.68 5.54 -6.36
N ALA A 302 15.97 5.03 -7.55
CA ALA A 302 15.12 4.05 -8.21
C ALA A 302 15.16 2.68 -7.52
N LEU A 303 16.29 2.29 -6.92
CA LEU A 303 16.34 1.10 -6.05
C LEU A 303 15.49 1.28 -4.79
N VAL A 304 15.52 2.46 -4.16
CA VAL A 304 14.65 2.77 -3.02
C VAL A 304 13.17 2.68 -3.42
N LEU A 305 12.79 3.25 -4.57
CA LEU A 305 11.43 3.12 -5.12
C LEU A 305 11.06 1.66 -5.41
N LEU A 306 11.98 0.87 -5.95
CA LEU A 306 11.74 -0.54 -6.26
C LEU A 306 11.45 -1.34 -4.98
N LYS A 307 12.26 -1.16 -3.93
CA LYS A 307 12.03 -1.77 -2.62
C LYS A 307 10.72 -1.31 -1.98
N LEU A 308 10.40 -0.02 -2.10
CA LEU A 308 9.14 0.55 -1.61
C LEU A 308 7.94 -0.11 -2.30
N PHE A 309 7.99 -0.31 -3.62
CA PHE A 309 6.95 -1.04 -4.34
C PHE A 309 6.85 -2.50 -3.90
N CYS A 310 7.97 -3.21 -3.71
CA CYS A 310 7.93 -4.58 -3.21
C CYS A 310 7.19 -4.66 -1.87
N LYS A 311 7.52 -3.76 -0.94
CA LYS A 311 6.84 -3.66 0.35
C LYS A 311 5.36 -3.35 0.21
N ARG A 312 4.99 -2.33 -0.56
CA ARG A 312 3.58 -1.95 -0.79
C ARG A 312 2.77 -3.07 -1.42
N ILE A 313 3.31 -3.75 -2.43
CA ILE A 313 2.65 -4.89 -3.08
C ILE A 313 2.40 -5.99 -2.05
N TYR A 314 3.41 -6.31 -1.24
CA TYR A 314 3.31 -7.34 -0.20
C TYR A 314 2.26 -6.98 0.86
N ASP A 315 2.35 -5.80 1.46
CA ASP A 315 1.44 -5.33 2.50
C ASP A 315 -0.01 -5.27 1.99
N GLN A 316 -0.21 -4.81 0.76
CA GLN A 316 -1.55 -4.75 0.18
C GLN A 316 -2.11 -6.09 -0.22
N LYS A 317 -1.30 -7.02 -0.75
CA LYS A 317 -1.75 -8.41 -0.96
C LYS A 317 -2.14 -9.06 0.36
N ARG A 318 -1.38 -8.82 1.43
CA ARG A 318 -1.67 -9.36 2.76
C ARG A 318 -3.01 -8.87 3.31
N ARG A 319 -3.30 -7.57 3.14
CA ARG A 319 -4.59 -6.96 3.50
C ARG A 319 -5.73 -7.42 2.60
N PHE A 320 -5.50 -7.50 1.31
CA PHE A 320 -6.48 -7.95 0.32
C PHE A 320 -6.96 -9.38 0.62
N ARG A 321 -6.06 -10.26 1.08
CA ARG A 321 -6.40 -11.63 1.50
C ARG A 321 -7.48 -11.67 2.58
N ILE A 322 -7.47 -10.74 3.53
CA ILE A 322 -8.47 -10.66 4.60
C ILE A 322 -9.86 -10.41 4.01
N LEU A 323 -9.97 -9.51 3.04
CA LEU A 323 -11.25 -9.10 2.47
C LEU A 323 -11.96 -10.25 1.70
N VAL A 324 -11.19 -11.21 1.18
CA VAL A 324 -11.74 -12.38 0.46
C VAL A 324 -12.27 -13.46 1.42
N VAL A 325 -11.84 -13.46 2.70
CA VAL A 325 -12.27 -14.49 3.67
C VAL A 325 -13.77 -14.40 3.92
N LYS A 326 -14.52 -15.45 3.58
CA LYS A 326 -16.00 -15.44 3.68
C LYS A 326 -16.52 -15.51 5.13
N ASP A 327 -15.89 -16.32 5.99
CA ASP A 327 -16.29 -16.44 7.40
C ASP A 327 -15.84 -15.22 8.22
N LEU A 328 -16.77 -14.59 8.92
CA LEU A 328 -16.52 -13.34 9.64
C LEU A 328 -15.53 -13.49 10.80
N GLN A 329 -15.65 -14.57 11.58
CA GLN A 329 -14.73 -14.88 12.68
C GLN A 329 -13.32 -15.16 12.16
N ALA A 330 -13.21 -15.94 11.08
CA ALA A 330 -11.94 -16.21 10.41
C ALA A 330 -11.30 -14.93 9.88
N ARG A 331 -12.12 -14.03 9.33
CA ARG A 331 -11.67 -12.73 8.84
C ARG A 331 -11.10 -11.87 9.95
N LEU A 332 -11.80 -11.75 11.08
CA LEU A 332 -11.29 -11.02 12.26
C LEU A 332 -10.05 -11.68 12.86
N ALA A 333 -10.01 -13.01 12.91
CA ALA A 333 -8.82 -13.74 13.33
C ALA A 333 -7.62 -13.42 12.42
N ASP A 334 -7.82 -13.34 11.10
CA ASP A 334 -6.77 -13.01 10.14
C ASP A 334 -6.27 -11.57 10.26
N VAL A 335 -7.11 -10.63 10.72
CA VAL A 335 -6.66 -9.27 11.08
C VAL A 335 -5.63 -9.33 12.20
N PHE A 336 -5.87 -10.11 13.26
CA PHE A 336 -4.89 -10.26 14.34
C PHE A 336 -3.59 -10.94 13.87
N LEU A 337 -3.69 -11.94 12.99
CA LEU A 337 -2.51 -12.61 12.41
C LEU A 337 -1.68 -11.63 11.57
N MET A 338 -2.33 -10.81 10.74
CA MET A 338 -1.65 -9.74 10.01
C MET A 338 -0.94 -8.76 10.95
N LEU A 339 -1.60 -8.31 12.02
CA LEU A 339 -1.00 -7.39 12.98
C LEU A 339 0.21 -8.00 13.71
N ASP A 340 0.16 -9.30 14.02
CA ASP A 340 1.28 -10.05 14.61
C ASP A 340 2.45 -10.19 13.62
N GLU A 341 2.16 -10.48 12.35
CA GLU A 341 3.17 -10.53 11.28
C GLU A 341 3.87 -9.17 11.09
N MET A 342 3.12 -8.07 11.20
CA MET A 342 3.65 -6.71 11.05
C MET A 342 4.44 -6.23 12.28
N ASN A 343 4.11 -6.74 13.48
CA ASN A 343 4.77 -6.38 14.73
C ASN A 343 5.10 -7.65 15.54
N PRO A 344 6.06 -8.47 15.06
CA PRO A 344 6.36 -9.74 15.70
C PRO A 344 6.93 -9.54 17.11
N THR A 345 6.48 -10.35 18.05
CA THR A 345 7.06 -10.39 19.41
C THR A 345 8.53 -10.81 19.37
N MET A 346 9.34 -10.26 20.28
CA MET A 346 10.72 -10.71 20.48
C MET A 346 10.80 -12.12 21.09
N ASN A 347 9.71 -12.61 21.70
CA ASN A 347 9.65 -13.93 22.32
C ASN A 347 8.65 -14.85 21.60
N PRO A 348 9.12 -15.75 20.70
CA PRO A 348 8.26 -16.67 19.97
C PRO A 348 7.46 -17.64 20.85
N ALA A 349 7.87 -17.89 22.09
CA ALA A 349 7.16 -18.77 23.02
C ALA A 349 5.93 -18.11 23.66
N GLU A 350 5.90 -16.78 23.69
CA GLU A 350 4.73 -16.04 24.14
C GLU A 350 3.59 -16.30 23.16
N LYS A 351 2.41 -16.69 23.66
CA LYS A 351 1.23 -16.95 22.84
C LYS A 351 0.21 -15.82 22.89
N ALA A 352 0.18 -15.10 24.00
CA ALA A 352 -0.65 -13.92 24.14
C ALA A 352 -0.09 -12.76 23.31
N ARG A 353 -0.96 -11.93 22.77
CA ARG A 353 -0.58 -10.73 22.01
C ARG A 353 -1.42 -9.56 22.47
N ARG A 354 -0.79 -8.41 22.67
CA ARG A 354 -1.47 -7.13 22.85
C ARG A 354 -1.41 -6.36 21.55
N PHE A 355 -2.56 -5.94 21.04
CA PHE A 355 -2.68 -5.09 19.88
C PHE A 355 -3.30 -3.77 20.29
N ASN A 356 -2.60 -2.66 20.03
CA ASN A 356 -3.14 -1.31 20.27
C ASN A 356 -4.07 -0.92 19.11
N VAL A 357 -5.25 -1.54 19.08
CA VAL A 357 -6.29 -1.37 18.06
C VAL A 357 -7.66 -1.28 18.73
N THR A 358 -8.55 -0.53 18.09
CA THR A 358 -9.95 -0.35 18.48
C THR A 358 -10.89 -1.22 17.63
N ILE A 359 -12.17 -1.28 18.00
CA ILE A 359 -13.20 -1.94 17.16
C ILE A 359 -13.30 -1.26 15.79
N SER A 360 -13.11 0.07 15.73
CA SER A 360 -13.11 0.80 14.47
C SER A 360 -11.96 0.37 13.57
N ASP A 361 -10.77 0.16 14.13
CA ASP A 361 -9.62 -0.37 13.38
C ASP A 361 -9.88 -1.80 12.89
N MET A 362 -10.49 -2.64 13.72
CA MET A 362 -10.85 -4.01 13.34
C MET A 362 -11.88 -4.03 12.20
N ALA A 363 -12.91 -3.18 12.28
CA ALA A 363 -13.92 -3.03 11.24
C ALA A 363 -13.30 -2.54 9.92
N HIS A 364 -12.37 -1.60 10.05
CA HIS A 364 -11.61 -1.08 8.92
C HIS A 364 -10.79 -2.17 8.22
N TRP A 365 -9.96 -2.92 8.95
CA TRP A 365 -9.11 -3.97 8.37
C TRP A 365 -9.89 -5.17 7.82
N SER A 366 -11.01 -5.51 8.44
CA SER A 366 -11.88 -6.62 8.00
C SER A 366 -12.88 -6.23 6.91
N GLY A 367 -12.99 -4.93 6.58
CA GLY A 367 -13.98 -4.43 5.62
C GLY A 367 -15.43 -4.66 6.07
N LEU A 368 -15.68 -4.73 7.38
CA LEU A 368 -17.01 -4.93 7.97
C LEU A 368 -17.59 -3.62 8.49
N SER A 369 -18.91 -3.60 8.74
CA SER A 369 -19.54 -2.50 9.48
C SER A 369 -19.15 -2.56 10.96
N LEU A 370 -19.21 -1.42 11.65
CA LEU A 370 -18.93 -1.35 13.09
C LEU A 370 -19.86 -2.28 13.89
N GLU A 371 -21.15 -2.33 13.52
CA GLU A 371 -22.16 -3.17 14.16
C GLU A 371 -21.82 -4.66 14.07
N VAL A 372 -21.53 -5.15 12.85
CA VAL A 372 -21.17 -6.55 12.62
C VAL A 372 -19.84 -6.87 13.31
N THR A 373 -18.87 -5.96 13.25
CA THR A 373 -17.57 -6.15 13.92
C THR A 373 -17.76 -6.28 15.43
N HIS A 374 -18.59 -5.43 16.03
CA HIS A 374 -18.87 -5.45 17.46
C HIS A 374 -19.53 -6.78 17.88
N GLU A 375 -20.52 -7.25 17.12
CA GLU A 375 -21.18 -8.53 17.37
C GLU A 375 -20.18 -9.71 17.32
N GLU A 376 -19.35 -9.75 16.29
CA GLU A 376 -18.37 -10.82 16.09
C GLU A 376 -17.22 -10.78 17.11
N ILE A 377 -16.77 -9.58 17.52
CA ILE A 377 -15.80 -9.41 18.61
C ILE A 377 -16.38 -9.92 19.93
N ASN A 378 -17.65 -9.64 20.24
CA ASN A 378 -18.30 -10.16 21.45
C ASN A 378 -18.35 -11.69 21.48
N LYS A 379 -18.59 -12.34 20.34
CA LYS A 379 -18.51 -13.81 20.23
C LYS A 379 -17.11 -14.36 20.55
N LEU A 380 -16.04 -13.60 20.28
CA LEU A 380 -14.67 -13.98 20.66
C LEU A 380 -14.41 -13.78 22.15
N ILE A 381 -14.97 -12.73 22.75
CA ILE A 381 -14.90 -12.44 24.19
C ILE A 381 -15.64 -13.53 24.99
N GLU A 382 -16.86 -13.89 24.61
CA GLU A 382 -17.66 -14.94 25.25
C GLU A 382 -16.93 -16.30 25.25
N LYS A 383 -16.20 -16.59 24.17
CA LYS A 383 -15.35 -17.79 24.02
C LYS A 383 -13.99 -17.67 24.73
N ARG A 384 -13.75 -16.56 25.45
CA ARG A 384 -12.50 -16.26 26.16
C ARG A 384 -11.25 -16.30 25.28
N LYS A 385 -11.41 -15.97 23.99
CA LYS A 385 -10.29 -15.93 23.04
C LYS A 385 -9.56 -14.59 23.06
N ILE A 386 -10.29 -13.52 23.37
CA ILE A 386 -9.75 -12.17 23.47
C ILE A 386 -10.30 -11.47 24.72
N GLU A 387 -9.59 -10.42 25.13
CA GLU A 387 -10.02 -9.43 26.11
C GLU A 387 -9.97 -8.04 25.46
N MET A 388 -10.95 -7.20 25.77
CA MET A 388 -11.10 -5.89 25.15
C MET A 388 -10.97 -4.79 26.20
N TYR A 389 -10.20 -3.75 25.84
CA TYR A 389 -9.97 -2.54 26.61
C TYR A 389 -10.18 -1.33 25.70
N ASP A 390 -10.30 -0.13 26.27
CA ASP A 390 -10.65 1.09 25.53
C ASP A 390 -9.73 1.36 24.32
N ASN A 391 -8.42 1.12 24.48
CA ASN A 391 -7.40 1.47 23.49
C ASN A 391 -6.59 0.26 22.97
N TYR A 392 -6.92 -0.96 23.40
CA TYR A 392 -6.20 -2.15 22.96
C TYR A 392 -7.03 -3.43 23.15
N ILE A 393 -6.66 -4.46 22.40
CA ILE A 393 -7.22 -5.81 22.49
C ILE A 393 -6.09 -6.78 22.85
N ILE A 394 -6.35 -7.67 23.80
CA ILE A 394 -5.47 -8.80 24.10
C ILE A 394 -6.03 -10.05 23.43
N VAL A 395 -5.24 -10.68 22.58
CA VAL A 395 -5.50 -12.03 22.08
C VAL A 395 -4.80 -13.01 23.01
N ASN A 396 -5.56 -13.90 23.66
CA ASN A 396 -5.02 -14.80 24.69
C ASN A 396 -4.06 -15.84 24.11
N ASN A 397 -4.31 -16.28 22.87
CA ASN A 397 -3.47 -17.23 22.17
C ASN A 397 -3.57 -17.01 20.66
N ILE A 398 -2.52 -16.44 20.06
CA ILE A 398 -2.46 -16.16 18.62
C ILE A 398 -2.52 -17.45 17.77
N VAL A 399 -2.05 -18.58 18.31
CA VAL A 399 -2.14 -19.89 17.63
C VAL A 399 -3.59 -20.34 17.48
N ASP A 400 -4.47 -19.98 18.41
CA ASP A 400 -5.88 -20.30 18.30
C ASP A 400 -6.59 -19.42 17.26
N MET A 401 -6.11 -18.19 17.01
CA MET A 401 -6.56 -17.37 15.88
C MET A 401 -6.13 -17.99 14.56
N LYS A 402 -4.88 -18.47 14.47
CA LYS A 402 -4.41 -19.20 13.30
C LYS A 402 -5.24 -20.44 13.00
N ARG A 403 -5.47 -21.29 14.00
CA ARG A 403 -6.33 -22.49 13.85
C ARG A 403 -7.75 -22.13 13.42
N MET A 404 -8.32 -21.07 14.00
CA MET A 404 -9.65 -20.59 13.62
C MET A 404 -9.68 -20.17 12.15
N TYR A 405 -8.70 -19.38 11.72
CA TYR A 405 -8.53 -18.98 10.33
C TYR A 405 -8.39 -20.20 9.42
N ASP A 406 -7.42 -21.10 9.67
CA ASP A 406 -7.14 -22.26 8.83
C ASP A 406 -8.37 -23.18 8.68
N THR A 407 -9.13 -23.38 9.76
CA THR A 407 -10.31 -24.28 9.76
C THR A 407 -11.50 -23.67 9.03
N ARG A 408 -11.68 -22.35 9.09
CA ARG A 408 -12.91 -21.67 8.66
C ARG A 408 -12.78 -20.88 7.36
N SER A 409 -11.57 -20.51 6.97
CA SER A 409 -11.30 -19.82 5.71
C SER A 409 -11.47 -20.71 4.48
N GLY A 410 -11.57 -22.04 4.66
CA GLY A 410 -11.55 -23.00 3.57
C GLY A 410 -10.14 -23.29 3.04
N ASN A 411 -9.12 -22.60 3.53
CA ASN A 411 -7.70 -22.82 3.23
C ASN A 411 -7.07 -23.94 4.07
N ALA A 412 -7.88 -24.87 4.60
CA ALA A 412 -7.35 -26.04 5.28
C ALA A 412 -6.45 -26.77 4.29
N ILE A 413 -5.14 -26.69 4.54
CA ILE A 413 -4.09 -27.43 3.84
C ILE A 413 -4.58 -28.87 3.68
N ARG A 414 -4.89 -29.26 2.45
CA ARG A 414 -5.01 -30.67 2.06
C ARG A 414 -3.71 -31.08 1.41
#